data_AF-A0A0W0U6C7-F1
#
_entry.id   AF-A0A0W0U6C7-F1
#
_cell.length_a   1.000
_cell.length_b   1.000
_cell.length_c   1.000
_cell.angle_alpha   90.00
_cell.angle_beta   90.00
_cell.angle_gamma   90.00
#
_symmetry.space_group_name_H-M   'P 1'
#
loop_
_entity.id
_entity.type
_entity.pdbx_description
1 polymer ?
#
loop_
_entity_poly.entity_id
_entity_poly.type
_entity_poly.pdbx_seq_one_letter_code
_entity_poly.pdbx_strand_id
1 'polypeptide(L)'
;MNNRRLLALGLSMSLATQACPLIYAKQIYPAEVLGRDLNLPGLGWIGHVGISTTYRMSPEGMGKNADQVIEVLNENPVGQINSISNFKARSKYWGSKFGLADRGMIGYRVLVEANHQRWWCPKYTSDTYYHIGSGVPTTGQVIECGTWRCDTYAWWAFYSQGIDTMPGRVWLPIKVFHAFPYYNDERKIDLPLNNLDNNVNKTLENVTSEELNAMPYEEFQMIMDAPSVHYVTSPSTIQMQFAYDSNLNDVKRGIMIDRLIAEDTEPDLVKKLLKLYSESDSIEVKNKIVQGLMLYNQRHRNVKSYINNEQPLLKVFFTELLNSKSLTPKMADDGVRGFIDTHSPDEVMANLDKINKWLREVDHYSSIMLKYTLVHKSKSLQRIYMKSIVKELREANNSDLDSYLFGPLSIGYKGTGKNLLEPESKQMVIDYLHEVRHKYSPQGIQANPNDSHRITTAPYYFELKKNMGI
;
A
#
# COMPACT_ATOMS: atom_id res chain seq x y z
N MET A 1 46.67 -18.61 -79.96
CA MET A 1 47.02 -19.50 -78.83
C MET A 1 46.72 -18.79 -77.51
N ASN A 2 45.87 -19.44 -76.70
CA ASN A 2 45.69 -19.37 -75.24
C ASN A 2 45.52 -18.04 -74.47
N ASN A 3 44.27 -17.80 -74.05
CA ASN A 3 43.78 -17.70 -72.65
C ASN A 3 44.80 -17.47 -71.52
N ARG A 4 44.55 -16.46 -70.68
CA ARG A 4 44.17 -16.65 -69.26
C ARG A 4 43.57 -15.39 -68.62
N ARG A 5 42.58 -15.66 -67.78
CA ARG A 5 41.75 -14.76 -66.96
C ARG A 5 42.54 -14.09 -65.83
N LEU A 6 42.10 -12.91 -65.43
CA LEU A 6 42.03 -12.52 -64.02
C LEU A 6 40.78 -11.66 -63.81
N LEU A 7 39.82 -12.24 -63.10
CA LEU A 7 38.59 -11.64 -62.59
C LEU A 7 38.93 -10.78 -61.37
N ALA A 8 38.63 -9.48 -61.42
CA ALA A 8 38.51 -8.66 -60.22
C ALA A 8 37.09 -8.81 -59.67
N LEU A 9 36.96 -9.54 -58.57
CA LEU A 9 35.74 -9.63 -57.75
C LEU A 9 35.53 -8.30 -57.02
N GLY A 10 34.55 -7.51 -57.45
CA GLY A 10 33.99 -6.42 -56.66
C GLY A 10 33.18 -6.99 -55.51
N LEU A 11 33.70 -6.89 -54.28
CA LEU A 11 32.97 -7.15 -53.04
C LEU A 11 31.90 -6.07 -52.86
N SER A 12 30.67 -6.35 -53.27
CA SER A 12 29.50 -5.64 -52.77
C SER A 12 29.27 -6.08 -51.32
N MET A 13 29.60 -5.22 -50.35
CA MET A 13 29.16 -5.38 -48.97
C MET A 13 27.64 -5.16 -48.92
N SER A 14 26.90 -6.25 -49.04
CA SER A 14 25.52 -6.32 -48.56
C SER A 14 25.59 -6.18 -47.03
N LEU A 15 25.24 -5.00 -46.52
CA LEU A 15 24.86 -4.83 -45.11
C LEU A 15 23.63 -5.73 -44.87
N ALA A 16 23.90 -6.98 -44.50
CA ALA A 16 22.92 -7.80 -43.83
C ALA A 16 22.63 -7.09 -42.51
N THR A 17 21.58 -6.26 -42.49
CA THR A 17 20.88 -5.94 -41.27
C THR A 17 20.46 -7.28 -40.66
N GLN A 18 21.30 -7.81 -39.77
CA GLN A 18 20.85 -8.81 -38.82
C GLN A 18 19.70 -8.14 -38.08
N ALA A 19 18.47 -8.47 -38.50
CA ALA A 19 17.31 -8.28 -37.68
C ALA A 19 17.66 -8.95 -36.35
N CYS A 20 17.89 -8.14 -35.30
CA CYS A 20 17.77 -8.63 -33.94
C CYS A 20 16.47 -9.43 -33.91
N PRO A 21 16.47 -10.70 -33.51
CA PRO A 21 15.22 -11.37 -33.26
C PRO A 21 14.49 -10.49 -32.24
N LEU A 22 13.25 -10.10 -32.55
CA LEU A 22 12.31 -9.63 -31.54
C LEU A 22 12.37 -10.70 -30.44
N ILE A 23 13.07 -10.40 -29.35
CA ILE A 23 12.95 -11.17 -28.13
C ILE A 23 11.48 -10.97 -27.77
N TYR A 24 10.64 -11.95 -28.09
CA TYR A 24 9.25 -11.96 -27.67
C TYR A 24 9.28 -11.75 -26.16
N ALA A 25 8.92 -10.55 -25.72
CA ALA A 25 8.78 -10.27 -24.30
C ALA A 25 7.74 -11.26 -23.80
N LYS A 26 8.12 -12.07 -22.81
CA LYS A 26 7.24 -13.02 -22.14
C LYS A 26 5.87 -12.39 -21.94
N GLN A 27 4.82 -13.12 -22.32
CA GLN A 27 3.45 -12.76 -22.03
C GLN A 27 3.24 -12.76 -20.51
N ILE A 28 2.88 -11.62 -19.94
CA ILE A 28 2.62 -11.46 -18.51
C ILE A 28 1.14 -11.70 -18.28
N TYR A 29 0.80 -12.62 -17.39
CA TYR A 29 -0.59 -12.88 -16.98
C TYR A 29 -0.91 -12.18 -15.66
N PRO A 30 -2.19 -11.98 -15.32
CA PRO A 30 -2.61 -11.47 -14.01
C PRO A 30 -2.17 -12.39 -12.87
N ALA A 31 -1.92 -11.81 -11.69
CA ALA A 31 -1.38 -12.49 -10.51
C ALA A 31 0.04 -13.05 -10.70
N GLU A 32 0.83 -12.44 -11.58
CA GLU A 32 2.30 -12.59 -11.60
C GLU A 32 2.94 -11.56 -10.67
N VAL A 33 4.03 -11.95 -10.00
CA VAL A 33 4.90 -11.01 -9.29
C VAL A 33 5.92 -10.45 -10.27
N LEU A 34 5.94 -9.13 -10.42
CA LEU A 34 6.91 -8.39 -11.21
C LEU A 34 7.96 -7.80 -10.27
N GLY A 35 9.21 -7.76 -10.72
CA GLY A 35 10.33 -7.20 -9.96
C GLY A 35 11.09 -6.14 -10.73
N ARG A 36 11.62 -5.14 -10.03
CA ARG A 36 12.54 -4.12 -10.58
C ARG A 36 13.46 -3.58 -9.50
N ASP A 37 14.58 -2.98 -9.92
CA ASP A 37 15.46 -2.27 -9.00
C ASP A 37 14.73 -1.06 -8.40
N LEU A 38 14.98 -0.71 -7.14
CA LEU A 38 14.53 0.55 -6.55
C LEU A 38 15.52 0.96 -5.49
N ASN A 39 16.03 2.19 -5.62
CA ASN A 39 16.89 2.80 -4.63
C ASN A 39 16.03 3.72 -3.76
N LEU A 40 16.03 3.50 -2.45
CA LEU A 40 15.39 4.40 -1.49
C LEU A 40 16.46 5.22 -0.77
N PRO A 41 16.37 6.57 -0.78
CA PRO A 41 17.27 7.42 -0.01
C PRO A 41 17.35 6.98 1.46
N GLY A 42 18.58 6.79 1.97
CA GLY A 42 18.83 6.32 3.34
C GLY A 42 18.77 4.80 3.56
N LEU A 43 18.30 4.02 2.57
CA LEU A 43 18.20 2.55 2.63
C LEU A 43 18.91 1.83 1.47
N GLY A 44 19.26 2.52 0.39
CA GLY A 44 19.95 1.89 -0.74
C GLY A 44 19.02 1.06 -1.64
N TRP A 45 19.61 0.11 -2.37
CA TRP A 45 18.93 -0.68 -3.41
C TRP A 45 18.12 -1.84 -2.83
N ILE A 46 16.97 -1.53 -2.24
CA ILE A 46 16.06 -2.54 -1.68
C ILE A 46 15.31 -3.34 -2.77
N GLY A 47 15.23 -2.80 -3.99
CA GLY A 47 14.39 -3.36 -5.04
C GLY A 47 12.90 -3.09 -4.83
N HIS A 48 12.05 -3.57 -5.74
CA HIS A 48 10.61 -3.34 -5.69
C HIS A 48 9.85 -4.46 -6.39
N VAL A 49 8.69 -4.83 -5.84
CA VAL A 49 7.81 -5.82 -6.42
C VAL A 49 6.37 -5.32 -6.54
N GLY A 50 5.64 -5.84 -7.50
CA GLY A 50 4.20 -5.59 -7.69
C GLY A 50 3.49 -6.81 -8.23
N ILE A 51 2.15 -6.79 -8.23
CA ILE A 51 1.31 -7.88 -8.71
C ILE A 51 0.67 -7.46 -10.03
N SER A 52 0.90 -8.18 -11.12
CA SER A 52 0.26 -7.88 -12.40
C SER A 52 -1.24 -8.06 -12.31
N THR A 53 -1.98 -7.19 -13.00
CA THR A 53 -3.43 -7.26 -13.07
C THR A 53 -3.91 -6.92 -14.48
N THR A 54 -5.19 -7.15 -14.73
CA THR A 54 -5.84 -6.87 -16.01
C THR A 54 -7.28 -6.41 -15.80
N TYR A 55 -7.85 -5.94 -16.90
CA TYR A 55 -9.18 -5.39 -17.10
C TYR A 55 -10.38 -6.27 -16.68
N ARG A 56 -10.13 -7.51 -16.24
CA ARG A 56 -11.15 -8.37 -15.66
C ARG A 56 -10.59 -9.00 -14.40
N MET A 57 -10.87 -8.35 -13.29
CA MET A 57 -10.98 -9.03 -12.00
C MET A 57 -12.25 -9.87 -12.03
N SER A 58 -12.29 -10.84 -12.94
CA SER A 58 -13.23 -11.93 -12.98
C SER A 58 -12.41 -13.18 -13.36
N PRO A 59 -12.86 -14.38 -12.99
CA PRO A 59 -12.09 -15.60 -13.29
C PRO A 59 -11.74 -15.75 -14.79
N GLU A 60 -12.60 -15.25 -15.69
CA GLU A 60 -12.36 -15.29 -17.15
C GLU A 60 -11.29 -14.30 -17.64
N GLY A 61 -10.91 -13.33 -16.81
CA GLY A 61 -9.83 -12.37 -17.10
C GLY A 61 -8.43 -12.94 -16.87
N MET A 62 -8.31 -13.96 -16.01
CA MET A 62 -7.03 -14.53 -15.58
C MET A 62 -6.25 -15.21 -16.72
N GLY A 63 -6.93 -15.60 -17.80
CA GLY A 63 -6.31 -16.17 -19.01
C GLY A 63 -5.79 -15.14 -20.02
N LYS A 64 -5.91 -13.83 -19.73
CA LYS A 64 -5.57 -12.75 -20.67
C LYS A 64 -4.26 -12.08 -20.31
N ASN A 65 -3.77 -11.21 -21.20
CA ASN A 65 -2.57 -10.41 -20.90
C ASN A 65 -2.87 -9.44 -19.75
N ALA A 66 -1.98 -9.42 -18.77
CA ALA A 66 -1.87 -8.29 -17.89
C ALA A 66 -1.26 -7.09 -18.63
N ASP A 67 -1.79 -5.93 -18.32
CA ASP A 67 -1.37 -4.62 -18.82
C ASP A 67 -1.10 -3.63 -17.68
N GLN A 68 -1.44 -4.00 -16.44
CA GLN A 68 -1.32 -3.19 -15.24
C GLN A 68 -0.58 -3.93 -14.12
N VAL A 69 -0.16 -3.18 -13.10
CA VAL A 69 0.50 -3.66 -11.88
C VAL A 69 -0.15 -2.98 -10.69
N ILE A 70 -0.58 -3.78 -9.71
CA ILE A 70 -0.94 -3.32 -8.37
C ILE A 70 0.35 -3.25 -7.55
N GLU A 71 0.70 -2.08 -7.02
CA GLU A 71 1.93 -1.87 -6.26
C GLU A 71 1.73 -0.94 -5.06
N VAL A 72 2.61 -1.05 -4.07
CA VAL A 72 2.65 -0.16 -2.90
C VAL A 72 3.90 0.71 -2.97
N LEU A 73 3.73 2.03 -2.94
CA LEU A 73 4.82 3.00 -3.00
C LEU A 73 4.80 3.94 -1.79
N ASN A 74 5.93 4.58 -1.51
CA ASN A 74 6.04 5.67 -0.54
C ASN A 74 5.52 7.00 -1.15
N GLU A 75 4.32 6.95 -1.71
CA GLU A 75 3.67 8.02 -2.48
C GLU A 75 2.17 7.98 -2.17
N ASN A 76 1.45 9.08 -2.36
CA ASN A 76 -0.01 9.09 -2.25
C ASN A 76 -0.69 8.95 -3.63
N PRO A 77 -1.68 8.05 -3.79
CA PRO A 77 -2.11 7.03 -2.82
C PRO A 77 -1.03 5.93 -2.67
N VAL A 78 -0.96 5.33 -1.46
CA VAL A 78 0.04 4.30 -1.13
C VAL A 78 -0.12 3.06 -2.01
N GLY A 79 -1.36 2.58 -2.18
CA GLY A 79 -1.68 1.45 -3.04
C GLY A 79 -2.15 1.90 -4.43
N GLN A 80 -1.33 1.69 -5.46
CA GLN A 80 -1.55 2.19 -6.82
C GLN A 80 -1.83 1.06 -7.81
N ILE A 81 -2.50 1.41 -8.92
CA ILE A 81 -2.54 0.59 -10.13
C ILE A 81 -1.87 1.38 -11.25
N ASN A 82 -0.71 0.92 -11.70
CA ASN A 82 0.06 1.54 -12.77
C ASN A 82 0.10 0.64 -14.00
N SER A 83 0.40 1.19 -15.18
CA SER A 83 0.64 0.35 -16.36
C SER A 83 1.93 -0.46 -16.18
N ILE A 84 1.97 -1.67 -16.75
CA ILE A 84 3.21 -2.47 -16.80
C ILE A 84 4.34 -1.70 -17.51
N SER A 85 4.00 -0.88 -18.52
CA SER A 85 4.98 -0.04 -19.21
C SER A 85 5.60 1.00 -18.27
N ASN A 86 4.78 1.67 -17.45
CA ASN A 86 5.27 2.61 -16.44
C ASN A 86 6.15 1.89 -15.41
N PHE A 87 5.71 0.75 -14.88
CA PHE A 87 6.48 -0.04 -13.92
C PHE A 87 7.88 -0.41 -14.46
N LYS A 88 7.95 -0.91 -15.71
CA LYS A 88 9.20 -1.30 -16.37
C LYS A 88 10.13 -0.13 -16.66
N ALA A 89 9.59 1.07 -16.90
CA ALA A 89 10.37 2.24 -17.30
C ALA A 89 11.02 2.96 -16.11
N ARG A 90 10.53 2.76 -14.87
CA ARG A 90 11.03 3.46 -13.68
C ARG A 90 12.46 3.05 -13.29
N SER A 91 12.89 1.83 -13.63
CA SER A 91 14.20 1.28 -13.26
C SER A 91 14.45 -0.06 -13.97
N LYS A 92 15.63 -0.66 -13.78
CA LYS A 92 15.97 -1.95 -14.37
C LYS A 92 14.98 -3.04 -13.93
N TYR A 93 14.27 -3.60 -14.91
CA TYR A 93 13.27 -4.64 -14.72
C TYR A 93 13.91 -6.03 -14.56
N TRP A 94 13.43 -6.81 -13.60
CA TRP A 94 13.93 -8.17 -13.30
C TRP A 94 13.18 -9.28 -14.04
N GLY A 95 11.95 -9.02 -14.47
CA GLY A 95 11.07 -10.03 -15.05
C GLY A 95 9.76 -10.19 -14.28
N SER A 96 8.99 -11.21 -14.67
CA SER A 96 7.74 -11.60 -14.01
C SER A 96 7.71 -13.11 -13.73
N LYS A 97 7.10 -13.49 -12.60
CA LYS A 97 7.05 -14.86 -12.08
C LYS A 97 5.64 -15.19 -11.60
N PHE A 98 5.17 -16.41 -11.90
CA PHE A 98 3.76 -16.80 -11.74
C PHE A 98 3.54 -18.04 -10.88
N GLY A 99 4.57 -18.86 -10.66
CA GLY A 99 4.42 -20.33 -10.56
C GLY A 99 3.68 -20.90 -9.34
N LEU A 100 2.97 -20.11 -8.53
CA LEU A 100 2.28 -20.57 -7.32
C LEU A 100 0.76 -20.33 -7.32
N ALA A 101 0.24 -19.41 -8.13
CA ALA A 101 -1.21 -19.22 -8.29
C ALA A 101 -1.70 -19.82 -9.61
N ASP A 102 -2.91 -20.37 -9.62
CA ASP A 102 -3.54 -20.78 -10.88
C ASP A 102 -3.94 -19.56 -11.73
N ARG A 103 -4.07 -19.73 -13.05
CA ARG A 103 -4.73 -18.72 -13.92
C ARG A 103 -6.25 -18.79 -13.78
N GLY A 104 -6.73 -19.03 -12.56
CA GLY A 104 -8.11 -19.38 -12.24
C GLY A 104 -8.58 -18.65 -10.98
N MET A 105 -9.30 -19.37 -10.12
CA MET A 105 -9.98 -18.74 -8.99
C MET A 105 -9.02 -18.26 -7.91
N ILE A 106 -7.89 -18.93 -7.70
CA ILE A 106 -6.93 -18.56 -6.66
C ILE A 106 -6.23 -17.27 -7.06
N GLY A 107 -5.69 -17.21 -8.29
CA GLY A 107 -5.07 -15.98 -8.81
C GLY A 107 -6.05 -14.80 -8.83
N TYR A 108 -7.32 -15.03 -9.17
CA TYR A 108 -8.35 -13.99 -9.07
C TYR A 108 -8.51 -13.45 -7.62
N ARG A 109 -8.56 -14.34 -6.62
CA ARG A 109 -8.69 -13.91 -5.22
C ARG A 109 -7.48 -13.15 -4.70
N VAL A 110 -6.27 -13.47 -5.18
CA VAL A 110 -5.05 -12.68 -4.88
C VAL A 110 -5.24 -11.22 -5.32
N LEU A 111 -5.78 -10.99 -6.53
CA LEU A 111 -6.03 -9.64 -7.03
C LEU A 111 -7.16 -8.93 -6.28
N VAL A 112 -8.19 -9.66 -5.87
CA VAL A 112 -9.27 -9.12 -5.02
C VAL A 112 -8.71 -8.65 -3.67
N GLU A 113 -7.93 -9.49 -3.00
CA GLU A 113 -7.31 -9.14 -1.71
C GLU A 113 -6.38 -7.94 -1.85
N ALA A 114 -5.53 -7.91 -2.88
CA ALA A 114 -4.68 -6.75 -3.14
C ALA A 114 -5.53 -5.47 -3.27
N ASN A 115 -6.62 -5.49 -4.03
CA ASN A 115 -7.49 -4.29 -4.13
C ASN A 115 -8.18 -3.93 -2.83
N HIS A 116 -8.62 -4.90 -2.03
CA HIS A 116 -9.20 -4.63 -0.72
C HIS A 116 -8.24 -3.87 0.19
N GLN A 117 -6.96 -4.29 0.23
CA GLN A 117 -5.93 -3.63 1.01
C GLN A 117 -5.66 -2.18 0.57
N ARG A 118 -5.96 -1.83 -0.70
CA ARG A 118 -5.88 -0.43 -1.16
C ARG A 118 -6.96 0.46 -0.57
N TRP A 119 -8.11 -0.10 -0.19
CA TRP A 119 -9.23 0.64 0.39
C TRP A 119 -9.18 0.70 1.92
N TRP A 120 -8.44 -0.21 2.56
CA TRP A 120 -8.29 -0.26 4.02
C TRP A 120 -7.19 0.69 4.50
N CYS A 121 -7.33 1.97 4.10
CA CYS A 121 -6.44 3.09 4.41
C CYS A 121 -4.94 2.72 4.45
N PRO A 122 -4.36 2.23 3.33
CA PRO A 122 -2.99 1.74 3.33
C PRO A 122 -1.99 2.83 3.73
N LYS A 123 -1.04 2.45 4.59
CA LYS A 123 0.08 3.26 5.07
C LYS A 123 1.38 2.64 4.63
N TYR A 124 2.32 3.46 4.18
CA TYR A 124 3.62 2.97 3.78
C TYR A 124 4.53 2.75 5.00
N THR A 125 5.24 1.63 5.01
CA THR A 125 6.34 1.37 5.94
C THR A 125 7.63 1.07 5.20
N SER A 126 8.73 1.52 5.78
CA SER A 126 10.09 1.15 5.35
C SER A 126 10.62 -0.04 6.13
N ASP A 127 9.81 -0.66 6.98
CA ASP A 127 10.18 -1.83 7.76
C ASP A 127 9.60 -3.12 7.17
N THR A 128 10.09 -4.26 7.65
CA THR A 128 9.55 -5.58 7.34
C THR A 128 8.34 -5.96 8.22
N TYR A 129 8.10 -5.27 9.35
CA TYR A 129 6.81 -5.39 10.03
C TYR A 129 5.71 -4.75 9.18
N TYR A 130 4.70 -5.56 8.90
CA TYR A 130 3.49 -5.14 8.22
C TYR A 130 2.30 -5.33 9.15
N HIS A 131 1.21 -4.63 8.82
CA HIS A 131 -0.08 -4.82 9.47
C HIS A 131 -1.14 -5.02 8.40
N ILE A 132 -1.98 -6.02 8.59
CA ILE A 132 -3.06 -6.31 7.66
C ILE A 132 -4.16 -5.30 7.90
N GLY A 133 -4.52 -4.54 6.86
CA GLY A 133 -5.68 -3.66 6.94
C GLY A 133 -6.92 -4.48 7.19
N SER A 134 -7.88 -3.93 7.92
CA SER A 134 -9.14 -4.62 8.18
C SER A 134 -10.33 -3.68 8.10
N GLY A 135 -11.42 -4.21 7.57
CA GLY A 135 -12.73 -3.57 7.59
C GLY A 135 -13.79 -4.49 8.18
N VAL A 136 -14.92 -3.93 8.57
CA VAL A 136 -16.11 -4.69 8.97
C VAL A 136 -16.71 -5.32 7.71
N PRO A 137 -16.68 -6.66 7.53
CA PRO A 137 -17.17 -7.27 6.30
C PRO A 137 -18.67 -7.05 6.07
N THR A 138 -19.42 -6.76 7.14
CA THR A 138 -20.86 -6.49 7.05
C THR A 138 -21.18 -5.07 6.65
N THR A 139 -20.39 -4.07 7.03
CA THR A 139 -20.69 -2.65 6.77
C THR A 139 -19.76 -2.00 5.77
N GLY A 140 -18.63 -2.64 5.42
CA GLY A 140 -17.58 -2.05 4.61
C GLY A 140 -16.77 -0.97 5.33
N GLN A 141 -17.05 -0.72 6.61
CA GLN A 141 -16.34 0.27 7.42
C GLN A 141 -14.88 -0.13 7.61
N VAL A 142 -13.94 0.77 7.36
CA VAL A 142 -12.53 0.54 7.69
C VAL A 142 -12.34 0.62 9.20
N ILE A 143 -11.71 -0.42 9.76
CA ILE A 143 -11.46 -0.57 11.19
C ILE A 143 -9.99 -0.26 11.48
N GLU A 144 -9.07 -0.87 10.73
CA GLU A 144 -7.63 -0.70 10.93
C GLU A 144 -6.95 -0.48 9.60
N CYS A 145 -6.04 0.50 9.57
CA CYS A 145 -5.24 0.77 8.40
C CYS A 145 -4.17 -0.30 8.17
N GLY A 146 -4.06 -0.76 6.93
CA GLY A 146 -2.98 -1.65 6.53
C GLY A 146 -1.65 -0.90 6.53
N THR A 147 -0.58 -1.54 6.97
CA THR A 147 0.78 -0.99 6.95
C THR A 147 1.64 -1.87 6.06
N TRP A 148 2.13 -1.31 4.96
CA TRP A 148 2.63 -2.08 3.83
C TRP A 148 3.94 -1.52 3.28
N ARG A 149 4.86 -2.43 3.00
CA ARG A 149 5.90 -2.26 1.99
C ARG A 149 5.53 -3.11 0.77
N CYS A 150 6.15 -2.86 -0.38
CA CYS A 150 5.82 -3.52 -1.64
C CYS A 150 5.85 -5.06 -1.56
N ASP A 151 6.80 -5.62 -0.82
CA ASP A 151 7.05 -7.06 -0.74
C ASP A 151 6.17 -7.75 0.31
N THR A 152 5.95 -7.14 1.48
CA THR A 152 5.00 -7.62 2.48
C THR A 152 3.57 -7.61 1.93
N TYR A 153 3.24 -6.59 1.13
CA TYR A 153 1.95 -6.47 0.46
C TYR A 153 1.77 -7.55 -0.60
N ALA A 154 2.77 -7.72 -1.47
CA ALA A 154 2.75 -8.77 -2.48
C ALA A 154 2.62 -10.14 -1.83
N TRP A 155 3.50 -10.46 -0.87
CA TRP A 155 3.45 -11.73 -0.15
C TRP A 155 2.10 -11.98 0.53
N TRP A 156 1.54 -11.00 1.26
CA TRP A 156 0.26 -11.16 1.94
C TRP A 156 -0.89 -11.50 0.98
N ALA A 157 -0.93 -10.86 -0.18
CA ALA A 157 -1.97 -11.11 -1.18
C ALA A 157 -1.98 -12.59 -1.62
N PHE A 158 -0.83 -13.25 -1.72
CA PHE A 158 -0.73 -14.69 -2.01
C PHE A 158 -0.95 -15.55 -0.76
N TYR A 159 -0.33 -15.20 0.37
CA TYR A 159 -0.42 -15.95 1.62
C TYR A 159 -1.86 -16.07 2.13
N SER A 160 -2.63 -14.99 2.06
CA SER A 160 -4.06 -14.96 2.43
C SER A 160 -4.93 -15.94 1.63
N GLN A 161 -4.45 -16.40 0.46
CA GLN A 161 -5.13 -17.39 -0.38
C GLN A 161 -4.60 -18.81 -0.22
N GLY A 162 -3.80 -19.05 0.82
CA GLY A 162 -3.20 -20.36 1.12
C GLY A 162 -1.93 -20.67 0.33
N ILE A 163 -1.36 -19.67 -0.36
CA ILE A 163 -0.11 -19.83 -1.09
C ILE A 163 1.04 -19.37 -0.19
N ASP A 164 1.59 -20.31 0.58
CA ASP A 164 2.76 -20.05 1.42
C ASP A 164 4.03 -20.11 0.58
N THR A 165 4.48 -18.93 0.13
CA THR A 165 5.60 -18.81 -0.81
C THR A 165 6.96 -18.74 -0.14
N MET A 166 7.03 -18.42 1.17
CA MET A 166 8.30 -18.25 1.89
C MET A 166 8.15 -18.48 3.40
N PRO A 167 8.84 -19.48 3.97
CA PRO A 167 9.17 -19.53 5.38
C PRO A 167 10.51 -18.81 5.66
N GLY A 168 10.59 -18.00 6.73
CA GLY A 168 11.84 -17.38 7.21
C GLY A 168 11.81 -15.86 7.17
N ARG A 169 12.33 -15.23 8.24
CA ARG A 169 12.26 -13.78 8.49
C ARG A 169 13.33 -13.04 7.67
N VAL A 170 13.16 -11.73 7.50
CA VAL A 170 13.72 -10.86 6.44
C VAL A 170 12.99 -10.97 5.10
N TRP A 171 11.96 -10.12 4.96
CA TRP A 171 11.25 -9.87 3.71
C TRP A 171 12.02 -8.81 2.93
N LEU A 172 12.56 -9.15 1.76
CA LEU A 172 13.11 -8.14 0.84
C LEU A 172 12.41 -8.33 -0.50
N PRO A 173 12.22 -7.27 -1.30
CA PRO A 173 11.61 -7.36 -2.62
C PRO A 173 12.27 -8.41 -3.50
N ILE A 174 13.61 -8.51 -3.48
CA ILE A 174 14.34 -9.53 -4.23
C ILE A 174 14.04 -10.95 -3.71
N LYS A 175 14.00 -11.15 -2.39
CA LYS A 175 13.67 -12.45 -1.79
C LYS A 175 12.26 -12.90 -2.19
N VAL A 176 11.27 -12.01 -2.04
CA VAL A 176 9.89 -12.27 -2.46
C VAL A 176 9.83 -12.57 -3.95
N PHE A 177 10.47 -11.78 -4.82
CA PHE A 177 10.51 -12.07 -6.25
C PHE A 177 11.12 -13.45 -6.55
N HIS A 178 12.17 -13.85 -5.84
CA HIS A 178 12.82 -15.15 -6.05
C HIS A 178 12.05 -16.35 -5.50
N ALA A 179 11.11 -16.14 -4.57
CA ALA A 179 10.22 -17.17 -4.05
C ALA A 179 9.27 -17.76 -5.10
N PHE A 180 8.85 -16.95 -6.06
CA PHE A 180 7.91 -17.37 -7.09
C PHE A 180 8.65 -18.14 -8.20
N PRO A 181 8.19 -19.34 -8.60
CA PRO A 181 8.77 -20.07 -9.71
C PRO A 181 8.45 -19.41 -11.05
N TYR A 182 9.30 -19.70 -12.03
CA TYR A 182 8.97 -19.51 -13.44
C TYR A 182 7.97 -20.58 -13.89
N TYR A 183 7.05 -20.24 -14.78
CA TYR A 183 6.18 -21.21 -15.44
C TYR A 183 6.99 -21.87 -16.57
N ASN A 184 7.14 -23.21 -16.53
CA ASN A 184 7.74 -24.08 -17.55
C ASN A 184 8.90 -23.48 -18.39
N ASP A 185 10.14 -23.85 -18.07
CA ASP A 185 11.37 -23.67 -18.89
C ASP A 185 11.78 -22.24 -19.30
N GLU A 186 11.14 -21.20 -18.77
CA GLU A 186 11.62 -19.82 -18.93
C GLU A 186 12.81 -19.55 -17.98
N ARG A 187 13.98 -20.06 -18.40
CA ARG A 187 15.34 -19.86 -17.89
C ARG A 187 15.45 -19.57 -16.39
N LYS A 188 15.90 -20.59 -15.65
CA LYS A 188 16.68 -20.43 -14.42
C LYS A 188 17.78 -19.39 -14.65
N ILE A 189 17.54 -18.15 -14.22
CA ILE A 189 18.64 -17.35 -13.74
C ILE A 189 18.87 -17.87 -12.32
N ASP A 190 19.74 -18.88 -12.22
CA ASP A 190 20.42 -19.20 -10.97
C ASP A 190 21.34 -18.01 -10.67
N LEU A 191 20.76 -16.88 -10.26
CA LEU A 191 21.49 -15.99 -9.39
C LEU A 191 21.64 -16.81 -8.11
N PRO A 192 22.86 -17.08 -7.63
CA PRO A 192 22.98 -17.60 -6.28
C PRO A 192 22.18 -16.64 -5.42
N LEU A 193 21.15 -17.15 -4.72
CA LEU A 193 20.81 -16.55 -3.45
C LEU A 193 22.13 -16.59 -2.72
N ASN A 194 22.84 -15.47 -2.71
CA ASN A 194 23.91 -15.30 -1.75
C ASN A 194 23.21 -15.62 -0.45
N ASN A 195 23.60 -16.75 0.14
CA ASN A 195 23.26 -17.07 1.51
C ASN A 195 23.80 -15.89 2.30
N LEU A 196 22.95 -14.88 2.48
CA LEU A 196 23.03 -13.88 3.53
C LEU A 196 22.59 -14.56 4.85
N ASP A 197 22.98 -15.83 5.03
CA ASP A 197 23.40 -16.36 6.32
C ASP A 197 24.84 -15.88 6.55
N ASN A 198 25.07 -14.58 6.42
CA ASN A 198 26.21 -14.00 7.10
C ASN A 198 25.80 -14.00 8.57
N ASN A 199 26.51 -14.76 9.38
CA ASN A 199 26.52 -14.63 10.84
C ASN A 199 26.74 -13.15 11.20
N VAL A 200 25.66 -12.40 11.35
CA VAL A 200 25.73 -11.05 11.92
C VAL A 200 25.77 -11.27 13.42
N ASN A 201 26.98 -11.32 13.99
CA ASN A 201 27.21 -11.26 15.44
C ASN A 201 26.85 -9.87 16.03
N LYS A 202 26.26 -8.97 15.24
CA LYS A 202 25.82 -7.64 15.66
C LYS A 202 24.33 -7.65 15.97
N THR A 203 23.96 -6.92 17.00
CA THR A 203 22.58 -6.65 17.40
C THR A 203 22.45 -5.16 17.69
N LEU A 204 21.23 -4.67 17.94
CA LEU A 204 20.98 -3.26 18.21
C LEU A 204 21.76 -2.74 19.42
N GLU A 205 22.08 -3.60 20.40
CA GLU A 205 22.90 -3.27 21.57
C GLU A 205 24.34 -2.86 21.22
N ASN A 206 24.87 -3.38 20.11
CA ASN A 206 26.30 -3.37 19.80
C ASN A 206 26.65 -2.52 18.57
N VAL A 207 25.74 -1.65 18.15
CA VAL A 207 25.92 -0.78 16.99
C VAL A 207 25.69 0.68 17.37
N THR A 208 26.43 1.56 16.73
CA THR A 208 26.27 3.02 16.88
C THR A 208 25.38 3.59 15.79
N SER A 209 24.88 4.82 15.97
CA SER A 209 24.11 5.52 14.92
C SER A 209 24.91 5.77 13.65
N GLU A 210 26.23 5.98 13.76
CA GLU A 210 27.13 6.12 12.61
C GLU A 210 27.25 4.81 11.81
N GLU A 211 27.46 3.70 12.50
CA GLU A 211 27.47 2.37 11.88
C GLU A 211 26.11 2.06 11.26
N LEU A 212 25.02 2.29 12.00
CA LEU A 212 23.68 2.10 11.50
C LEU A 212 23.43 2.94 10.27
N ASN A 213 23.86 4.20 10.19
CA ASN A 213 23.71 5.04 9.00
C ASN A 213 24.42 4.48 7.77
N ALA A 214 25.67 4.00 7.93
CA ALA A 214 26.46 3.44 6.84
C ALA A 214 26.00 2.04 6.39
N MET A 215 25.22 1.35 7.23
CA MET A 215 24.79 -0.03 7.01
C MET A 215 23.83 -0.18 5.82
N PRO A 216 24.04 -1.18 4.94
CA PRO A 216 23.06 -1.61 3.94
C PRO A 216 21.74 -2.00 4.59
N TYR A 217 20.64 -1.85 3.86
CA TYR A 217 19.32 -2.09 4.43
C TYR A 217 19.10 -3.55 4.84
N GLU A 218 19.67 -4.50 4.10
CA GLU A 218 19.56 -5.92 4.41
C GLU A 218 20.20 -6.26 5.75
N GLU A 219 21.41 -5.76 5.98
CA GLU A 219 22.13 -5.94 7.25
C GLU A 219 21.40 -5.21 8.38
N PHE A 220 20.88 -4.01 8.12
CA PHE A 220 20.05 -3.27 9.07
C PHE A 220 18.81 -4.08 9.48
N GLN A 221 18.08 -4.65 8.52
CA GLN A 221 16.88 -5.46 8.80
C GLN A 221 17.23 -6.76 9.55
N MET A 222 18.36 -7.40 9.23
CA MET A 222 18.83 -8.57 9.99
C MET A 222 19.09 -8.22 11.46
N ILE A 223 19.66 -7.04 11.74
CA ILE A 223 19.89 -6.56 13.11
C ILE A 223 18.57 -6.22 13.81
N MET A 224 17.62 -5.61 13.11
CA MET A 224 16.28 -5.31 13.64
C MET A 224 15.49 -6.59 13.99
N ASP A 225 15.72 -7.68 13.27
CA ASP A 225 15.08 -8.99 13.50
C ASP A 225 15.86 -9.89 14.47
N ALA A 226 17.08 -9.50 14.86
CA ALA A 226 17.93 -10.29 15.75
C ALA A 226 17.40 -10.29 17.19
N PRO A 227 17.44 -11.42 17.90
CA PRO A 227 17.09 -11.46 19.32
C PRO A 227 18.08 -10.64 20.15
N SER A 228 17.63 -10.09 21.27
CA SER A 228 18.51 -9.36 22.19
C SER A 228 19.64 -10.25 22.72
N VAL A 229 20.85 -9.70 22.79
CA VAL A 229 22.04 -10.35 23.37
C VAL A 229 22.00 -10.36 24.89
N HIS A 230 21.31 -9.38 25.50
CA HIS A 230 21.26 -9.21 26.94
C HIS A 230 19.85 -9.47 27.46
N TYR A 231 19.71 -10.49 28.31
CA TYR A 231 18.43 -10.87 28.93
C TYR A 231 17.73 -9.75 29.73
N VAL A 232 18.43 -8.65 30.01
CA VAL A 232 17.98 -7.54 30.87
C VAL A 232 17.51 -6.33 30.07
N THR A 233 17.94 -6.16 28.81
CA THR A 233 17.58 -4.98 28.00
C THR A 233 16.51 -5.38 26.99
N SER A 234 15.33 -4.78 27.07
CA SER A 234 14.29 -5.01 26.05
C SER A 234 14.72 -4.43 24.70
N PRO A 235 14.55 -5.15 23.57
CA PRO A 235 14.77 -4.60 22.23
C PRO A 235 14.08 -3.25 22.02
N SER A 236 12.87 -3.11 22.56
CA SER A 236 12.08 -1.88 22.47
C SER A 236 12.70 -0.68 23.19
N THR A 237 13.45 -0.88 24.27
CA THR A 237 14.14 0.21 24.95
C THR A 237 15.28 0.78 24.10
N ILE A 238 16.01 -0.09 23.39
CA ILE A 238 17.10 0.33 22.49
C ILE A 238 16.54 0.98 21.23
N GLN A 239 15.47 0.43 20.66
CA GLN A 239 14.73 1.06 19.55
C GLN A 239 14.27 2.47 19.95
N MET A 240 13.77 2.65 21.18
CA MET A 240 13.40 3.97 21.69
C MET A 240 14.61 4.91 21.78
N GLN A 241 15.75 4.45 22.27
CA GLN A 241 16.99 5.26 22.29
C GLN A 241 17.38 5.74 20.89
N PHE A 242 17.37 4.85 19.89
CA PHE A 242 17.66 5.21 18.51
C PHE A 242 16.60 6.11 17.87
N ALA A 243 15.32 5.96 18.25
CA ALA A 243 14.28 6.89 17.80
C ALA A 243 14.54 8.33 18.30
N TYR A 244 15.13 8.49 19.49
CA TYR A 244 15.53 9.77 20.06
C TYR A 244 16.87 10.30 19.53
N ASP A 245 17.76 9.45 19.02
CA ASP A 245 19.07 9.88 18.56
C ASP A 245 18.99 10.67 17.24
N SER A 246 19.22 11.97 17.31
CA SER A 246 19.24 12.87 16.15
C SER A 246 20.40 12.62 15.18
N ASN A 247 21.42 11.84 15.57
CA ASN A 247 22.51 11.44 14.68
C ASN A 247 22.11 10.29 13.75
N LEU A 248 21.09 9.51 14.10
CA LEU A 248 20.54 8.49 13.22
C LEU A 248 19.67 9.16 12.15
N ASN A 249 19.79 8.75 10.89
CA ASN A 249 18.97 9.34 9.84
C ASN A 249 17.47 9.07 10.06
N ASP A 250 16.65 10.02 9.63
CA ASP A 250 15.21 10.02 9.90
C ASP A 250 14.47 8.78 9.37
N VAL A 251 14.95 8.15 8.29
CA VAL A 251 14.32 6.92 7.76
C VAL A 251 14.53 5.76 8.73
N LYS A 252 15.75 5.57 9.23
CA LYS A 252 16.06 4.53 10.22
C LYS A 252 15.39 4.81 11.56
N ARG A 253 15.33 6.08 11.99
CA ARG A 253 14.51 6.50 13.16
C ARG A 253 13.03 6.16 12.96
N GLY A 254 12.50 6.41 11.76
CA GLY A 254 11.14 6.04 11.37
C GLY A 254 10.88 4.54 11.47
N ILE A 255 11.83 3.69 11.07
CA ILE A 255 11.73 2.23 11.23
C ILE A 255 11.72 1.83 12.71
N MET A 256 12.54 2.47 13.56
CA MET A 256 12.47 2.24 15.01
C MET A 256 11.08 2.54 15.57
N ILE A 257 10.48 3.66 15.14
CA ILE A 257 9.11 4.05 15.55
C ILE A 257 8.08 3.03 15.05
N ASP A 258 8.18 2.61 13.78
CA ASP A 258 7.27 1.61 13.20
C ASP A 258 7.33 0.29 14.00
N ARG A 259 8.53 -0.16 14.44
CA ARG A 259 8.74 -1.36 15.29
C ARG A 259 8.16 -1.22 16.69
N LEU A 260 8.45 -0.11 17.35
CA LEU A 260 7.91 0.20 18.67
C LEU A 260 6.39 0.12 18.69
N ILE A 261 5.73 0.65 17.66
CA ILE A 261 4.28 0.62 17.48
C ILE A 261 3.76 -0.78 17.12
N ALA A 262 4.51 -1.54 16.33
CA ALA A 262 4.14 -2.90 15.94
C ALA A 262 4.20 -3.89 17.10
N GLU A 263 5.23 -3.81 17.92
CA GLU A 263 5.47 -4.75 19.02
C GLU A 263 4.73 -4.35 20.30
N ASP A 264 4.55 -3.04 20.56
CA ASP A 264 3.91 -2.49 21.77
C ASP A 264 4.40 -3.13 23.08
N THR A 265 5.71 -3.35 23.17
CA THR A 265 6.33 -3.92 24.38
C THR A 265 7.01 -2.86 25.25
N GLU A 266 7.17 -1.63 24.74
CA GLU A 266 7.85 -0.56 25.46
C GLU A 266 6.95 0.05 26.55
N PRO A 267 7.40 0.07 27.81
CA PRO A 267 6.63 0.70 28.89
C PRO A 267 6.43 2.20 28.63
N ASP A 268 5.22 2.71 28.88
CA ASP A 268 4.84 4.11 28.65
C ASP A 268 5.08 4.59 27.20
N LEU A 269 4.97 3.68 26.21
CA LEU A 269 5.23 3.96 24.80
C LEU A 269 4.57 5.24 24.30
N VAL A 270 3.26 5.40 24.55
CA VAL A 270 2.50 6.59 24.12
C VAL A 270 3.10 7.88 24.68
N LYS A 271 3.42 7.92 25.97
CA LYS A 271 4.02 9.12 26.59
C LYS A 271 5.39 9.43 26.01
N LYS A 272 6.21 8.40 25.79
CA LYS A 272 7.55 8.54 25.19
C LYS A 272 7.48 9.04 23.75
N LEU A 273 6.53 8.57 22.95
CA LEU A 273 6.35 9.05 21.58
C LEU A 273 5.80 10.48 21.52
N LEU A 274 4.86 10.84 22.41
CA LEU A 274 4.37 12.22 22.51
C LEU A 274 5.49 13.19 22.92
N LYS A 275 6.35 12.78 23.86
CA LYS A 275 7.54 13.56 24.22
C LYS A 275 8.49 13.71 23.02
N LEU A 276 8.80 12.63 22.32
CA LEU A 276 9.65 12.67 21.11
C LEU A 276 9.06 13.58 20.04
N TYR A 277 7.74 13.58 19.85
CA TYR A 277 7.05 14.48 18.91
C TYR A 277 7.28 15.94 19.28
N SER A 278 7.20 16.27 20.57
CA SER A 278 7.40 17.65 21.04
C SER A 278 8.85 18.13 20.91
N GLU A 279 9.82 17.24 21.08
CA GLU A 279 11.26 17.54 21.09
C GLU A 279 11.91 17.46 19.70
N SER A 280 11.27 16.77 18.74
CA SER A 280 11.84 16.58 17.39
C SER A 280 11.54 17.74 16.45
N ASP A 281 12.55 18.25 15.75
CA ASP A 281 12.36 19.20 14.65
C ASP A 281 12.15 18.53 13.29
N SER A 282 12.39 17.22 13.19
CA SER A 282 12.22 16.48 11.94
C SER A 282 10.74 16.26 11.62
N ILE A 283 10.32 16.77 10.46
CA ILE A 283 8.98 16.53 9.89
C ILE A 283 8.77 15.04 9.62
N GLU A 284 9.79 14.31 9.16
CA GLU A 284 9.69 12.88 8.87
C GLU A 284 9.43 12.07 10.15
N VAL A 285 10.17 12.36 11.21
CA VAL A 285 9.99 11.71 12.52
C VAL A 285 8.64 12.07 13.11
N LYS A 286 8.25 13.35 13.09
CA LYS A 286 6.91 13.79 13.53
C LYS A 286 5.81 13.09 12.76
N ASN A 287 5.95 12.94 11.44
CA ASN A 287 5.00 12.23 10.60
C ASN A 287 4.88 10.76 10.99
N LYS A 288 6.01 10.08 11.21
CA LYS A 288 6.03 8.69 11.68
C LYS A 288 5.39 8.51 13.05
N ILE A 289 5.58 9.46 13.97
CA ILE A 289 4.91 9.42 15.27
C ILE A 289 3.40 9.62 15.12
N VAL A 290 2.94 10.58 14.32
CA VAL A 290 1.49 10.80 14.09
C VAL A 290 0.84 9.57 13.47
N GLN A 291 1.45 8.98 12.43
CA GLN A 291 1.01 7.73 11.83
C GLN A 291 1.00 6.59 12.87
N GLY A 292 2.08 6.44 13.62
CA GLY A 292 2.25 5.41 14.63
C GLY A 292 1.20 5.48 15.74
N LEU A 293 0.95 6.66 16.31
CA LEU A 293 -0.06 6.86 17.34
C LEU A 293 -1.49 6.63 16.83
N MET A 294 -1.76 6.96 15.56
CA MET A 294 -3.04 6.66 14.91
C MET A 294 -3.24 5.13 14.80
N LEU A 295 -2.23 4.40 14.31
CA LEU A 295 -2.26 2.94 14.20
C LEU A 295 -2.37 2.27 15.57
N TYR A 296 -1.63 2.79 16.57
CA TYR A 296 -1.69 2.34 17.96
C TYR A 296 -3.11 2.39 18.52
N ASN A 297 -3.78 3.53 18.35
CA ASN A 297 -5.16 3.71 18.80
C ASN A 297 -6.10 2.70 18.11
N GLN A 298 -5.95 2.48 16.80
CA GLN A 298 -6.82 1.56 16.06
C GLN A 298 -6.71 0.12 16.58
N ARG A 299 -5.49 -0.35 16.90
CA ARG A 299 -5.26 -1.70 17.43
C ARG A 299 -5.77 -1.87 18.86
N HIS A 300 -5.69 -0.81 19.67
CA HIS A 300 -5.99 -0.88 21.11
C HIS A 300 -7.37 -0.37 21.53
N ARG A 301 -8.18 0.17 20.61
CA ARG A 301 -9.48 0.82 20.93
C ARG A 301 -10.47 -0.03 21.75
N ASN A 302 -10.32 -1.35 21.77
CA ASN A 302 -11.17 -2.28 22.52
C ASN A 302 -10.53 -2.80 23.82
N VAL A 303 -9.31 -2.37 24.14
CA VAL A 303 -8.55 -2.81 25.32
C VAL A 303 -8.86 -1.90 26.50
N LYS A 304 -9.36 -2.47 27.60
CA LYS A 304 -9.85 -1.71 28.77
C LYS A 304 -8.75 -0.85 29.43
N SER A 305 -7.53 -1.38 29.55
CA SER A 305 -6.39 -0.63 30.11
C SER A 305 -6.04 0.58 29.23
N TYR A 306 -5.99 0.40 27.92
CA TYR A 306 -5.77 1.48 26.95
C TYR A 306 -6.83 2.58 27.06
N ILE A 307 -8.11 2.21 27.05
CA ILE A 307 -9.24 3.15 27.13
C ILE A 307 -9.13 4.05 28.37
N ASN A 308 -8.73 3.49 29.51
CA ASN A 308 -8.65 4.22 30.77
C ASN A 308 -7.40 5.08 30.90
N ASN A 309 -6.28 4.69 30.28
CA ASN A 309 -4.96 5.27 30.60
C ASN A 309 -4.34 6.06 29.44
N GLU A 310 -4.48 5.59 28.20
CA GLU A 310 -3.73 6.09 27.04
C GLU A 310 -4.63 6.78 26.01
N GLN A 311 -5.86 6.28 25.82
CA GLN A 311 -6.83 6.95 24.95
C GLN A 311 -7.05 8.42 25.33
N PRO A 312 -7.14 8.82 26.62
CA PRO A 312 -7.28 10.23 26.98
C PRO A 312 -6.09 11.09 26.52
N LEU A 313 -4.86 10.54 26.57
CA LEU A 313 -3.65 11.23 26.11
C LEU A 313 -3.69 11.45 24.59
N LEU A 314 -4.05 10.41 23.83
CA LEU A 314 -4.17 10.51 22.38
C LEU A 314 -5.29 11.44 21.94
N LYS A 315 -6.42 11.43 22.65
CA LYS A 315 -7.53 12.35 22.41
C LYS A 315 -7.11 13.82 22.54
N VAL A 316 -6.37 14.16 23.61
CA VAL A 316 -5.81 15.50 23.81
C VAL A 316 -4.82 15.83 22.69
N PHE A 317 -3.89 14.93 22.40
CA PHE A 317 -2.88 15.13 21.35
C PHE A 317 -3.51 15.41 19.98
N PHE A 318 -4.45 14.58 19.51
CA PHE A 318 -5.07 14.78 18.20
C PHE A 318 -5.95 16.03 18.15
N THR A 319 -6.55 16.43 19.28
CA THR A 319 -7.28 17.71 19.38
C THR A 319 -6.33 18.90 19.19
N GLU A 320 -5.20 18.90 19.89
CA GLU A 320 -4.20 19.95 19.77
C GLU A 320 -3.56 19.96 18.38
N LEU A 321 -3.26 18.78 17.83
CA LEU A 321 -2.65 18.62 16.52
C LEU A 321 -3.48 19.27 15.41
N LEU A 322 -4.82 19.13 15.42
CA LEU A 322 -5.70 19.77 14.42
C LEU A 322 -5.60 21.30 14.40
N ASN A 323 -5.20 21.91 15.52
CA ASN A 323 -5.00 23.36 15.65
C ASN A 323 -3.54 23.78 15.50
N SER A 324 -2.62 22.82 15.47
CA SER A 324 -1.19 23.09 15.49
C SER A 324 -0.69 23.57 14.12
N LYS A 325 0.26 24.51 14.14
CA LYS A 325 1.06 24.87 12.96
C LYS A 325 2.04 23.77 12.54
N SER A 326 2.27 22.77 13.39
CA SER A 326 3.12 21.61 13.08
C SER A 326 2.43 20.54 12.24
N LEU A 327 1.09 20.59 12.13
CA LEU A 327 0.35 19.72 11.22
C LEU A 327 0.59 20.18 9.78
N THR A 328 1.09 19.28 8.95
CA THR A 328 1.39 19.54 7.54
C THR A 328 0.50 18.67 6.65
N PRO A 329 0.34 18.98 5.35
CA PRO A 329 -0.41 18.11 4.42
C PRO A 329 0.02 16.65 4.45
N LYS A 330 1.32 16.38 4.64
CA LYS A 330 1.87 15.02 4.75
C LYS A 330 1.34 14.24 5.96
N MET A 331 1.06 14.93 7.06
CA MET A 331 0.55 14.35 8.32
C MET A 331 -0.98 14.42 8.43
N ALA A 332 -1.64 15.16 7.54
CA ALA A 332 -3.04 15.54 7.72
C ALA A 332 -3.99 14.33 7.64
N ASP A 333 -3.73 13.34 6.78
CA ASP A 333 -4.55 12.11 6.75
C ASP A 333 -4.53 11.39 8.10
N ASP A 334 -3.34 11.13 8.64
CA ASP A 334 -3.18 10.40 9.90
C ASP A 334 -3.66 11.21 11.11
N GLY A 335 -3.39 12.51 11.13
CA GLY A 335 -3.83 13.41 12.20
C GLY A 335 -5.35 13.55 12.25
N VAL A 336 -6.01 13.74 11.10
CA VAL A 336 -7.48 13.82 11.03
C VAL A 336 -8.11 12.46 11.35
N ARG A 337 -7.55 11.36 10.86
CA ARG A 337 -8.02 10.00 11.19
C ARG A 337 -7.90 9.71 12.69
N GLY A 338 -6.75 10.02 13.30
CA GLY A 338 -6.54 9.87 14.74
C GLY A 338 -7.54 10.69 15.56
N PHE A 339 -7.88 11.91 15.12
CA PHE A 339 -8.95 12.70 15.73
C PHE A 339 -10.31 11.99 15.59
N ILE A 340 -10.69 11.56 14.38
CA ILE A 340 -11.97 10.89 14.14
C ILE A 340 -12.09 9.62 14.99
N ASP A 341 -11.03 8.83 15.11
CA ASP A 341 -11.05 7.55 15.81
C ASP A 341 -11.13 7.70 17.33
N THR A 342 -10.55 8.75 17.90
CA THR A 342 -10.49 8.99 19.37
C THR A 342 -11.69 9.78 19.92
N HIS A 343 -12.47 10.44 19.06
CA HIS A 343 -13.56 11.33 19.48
C HIS A 343 -14.94 10.72 19.30
N SER A 344 -15.91 11.18 20.11
CA SER A 344 -17.31 10.82 19.94
C SER A 344 -17.90 11.48 18.67
N PRO A 345 -19.04 10.99 18.16
CA PRO A 345 -19.70 11.65 17.03
C PRO A 345 -20.05 13.12 17.27
N ASP A 346 -20.45 13.49 18.50
CA ASP A 346 -20.80 14.88 18.84
C ASP A 346 -19.56 15.79 18.87
N GLU A 347 -18.43 15.28 19.35
CA GLU A 347 -17.15 16.00 19.34
C GLU A 347 -16.63 16.21 17.91
N VAL A 348 -16.81 15.20 17.04
CA VAL A 348 -16.51 15.32 15.60
C VAL A 348 -17.43 16.36 14.95
N MET A 349 -18.73 16.33 15.25
CA MET A 349 -19.69 17.32 14.77
C MET A 349 -19.33 18.75 15.20
N ALA A 350 -18.86 18.94 16.43
CA ALA A 350 -18.45 20.24 16.95
C ALA A 350 -17.16 20.78 16.29
N ASN A 351 -16.39 19.94 15.59
CA ASN A 351 -15.13 20.31 14.95
C ASN A 351 -15.14 20.18 13.43
N LEU A 352 -16.33 20.13 12.80
CA LEU A 352 -16.47 19.96 11.35
C LEU A 352 -15.67 20.98 10.53
N ASP A 353 -15.64 22.24 10.93
CA ASP A 353 -14.91 23.27 10.17
C ASP A 353 -13.41 22.99 10.09
N LYS A 354 -12.83 22.49 11.19
CA LYS A 354 -11.40 22.14 11.25
C LYS A 354 -11.12 20.89 10.43
N ILE A 355 -11.98 19.88 10.53
CA ILE A 355 -11.89 18.65 9.73
C ILE A 355 -12.00 18.99 8.23
N ASN A 356 -13.03 19.77 7.85
CA ASN A 356 -13.27 20.17 6.47
C ASN A 356 -12.16 21.05 5.89
N LYS A 357 -11.48 21.84 6.73
CA LYS A 357 -10.28 22.56 6.30
C LYS A 357 -9.20 21.57 5.88
N TRP A 358 -8.83 20.63 6.76
CA TRP A 358 -7.76 19.67 6.48
C TRP A 358 -8.11 18.67 5.36
N LEU A 359 -9.39 18.30 5.21
CA LEU A 359 -9.85 17.49 4.08
C LEU A 359 -9.59 18.12 2.70
N ARG A 360 -9.37 19.43 2.62
CA ARG A 360 -9.01 20.14 1.37
C ARG A 360 -7.51 20.19 1.12
N GLU A 361 -6.70 19.95 2.16
CA GLU A 361 -5.24 20.01 2.09
C GLU A 361 -4.61 18.64 1.76
N VAL A 362 -5.38 17.55 1.90
CA VAL A 362 -4.98 16.20 1.50
C VAL A 362 -5.41 15.91 0.06
N ASP A 363 -4.77 14.93 -0.57
CA ASP A 363 -5.19 14.46 -1.89
C ASP A 363 -6.57 13.81 -1.88
N HIS A 364 -7.18 13.67 -3.06
CA HIS A 364 -8.51 13.13 -3.22
C HIS A 364 -8.70 11.73 -2.62
N TYR A 365 -7.68 10.86 -2.67
CA TYR A 365 -7.79 9.51 -2.13
C TYR A 365 -7.89 9.54 -0.60
N SER A 366 -6.98 10.23 0.07
CA SER A 366 -7.04 10.41 1.52
C SER A 366 -8.31 11.13 1.97
N SER A 367 -8.72 12.18 1.24
CA SER A 367 -9.98 12.91 1.47
C SER A 367 -11.20 11.98 1.42
N ILE A 368 -11.36 11.18 0.36
CA ILE A 368 -12.48 10.24 0.21
C ILE A 368 -12.46 9.18 1.32
N MET A 369 -11.30 8.61 1.64
CA MET A 369 -11.18 7.61 2.70
C MET A 369 -11.54 8.17 4.09
N LEU A 370 -11.12 9.39 4.42
CA LEU A 370 -11.49 10.05 5.67
C LEU A 370 -12.98 10.36 5.73
N LYS A 371 -13.55 10.88 4.64
CA LYS A 371 -15.00 11.13 4.54
C LYS A 371 -15.79 9.85 4.68
N TYR A 372 -15.28 8.74 4.12
CA TYR A 372 -15.91 7.43 4.26
C TYR A 372 -15.87 6.93 5.72
N THR A 373 -14.79 7.17 6.47
CA THR A 373 -14.76 6.91 7.92
C THR A 373 -15.83 7.73 8.65
N LEU A 374 -16.02 9.01 8.31
CA LEU A 374 -17.05 9.87 8.91
C LEU A 374 -18.48 9.39 8.61
N VAL A 375 -18.71 8.83 7.41
CA VAL A 375 -20.02 8.26 7.01
C VAL A 375 -20.49 7.17 7.99
N HIS A 376 -19.56 6.40 8.55
CA HIS A 376 -19.86 5.32 9.51
C HIS A 376 -19.85 5.77 10.98
N LYS A 377 -19.51 7.03 11.27
CA LYS A 377 -19.39 7.53 12.65
C LYS A 377 -20.75 7.87 13.28
N SER A 378 -21.69 8.41 12.51
CA SER A 378 -23.09 8.61 12.93
C SER A 378 -24.01 8.87 11.73
N LYS A 379 -25.32 8.75 11.92
CA LYS A 379 -26.32 9.07 10.88
C LYS A 379 -26.24 10.52 10.41
N SER A 380 -26.00 11.45 11.34
CA SER A 380 -25.85 12.88 11.01
C SER A 380 -24.63 13.13 10.12
N LEU A 381 -23.49 12.52 10.47
CA LEU A 381 -22.27 12.61 9.67
C LEU A 381 -22.41 11.89 8.32
N GLN A 382 -23.15 10.78 8.28
CA GLN A 382 -23.48 10.05 7.05
C GLN A 382 -24.11 10.96 5.99
N ARG A 383 -25.12 11.73 6.38
CA ARG A 383 -25.82 12.65 5.47
C ARG A 383 -24.89 13.73 4.91
N ILE A 384 -24.01 14.29 5.75
CA ILE A 384 -23.07 15.35 5.37
C ILE A 384 -22.01 14.80 4.40
N TYR A 385 -21.36 13.71 4.79
CA TYR A 385 -20.17 13.25 4.10
C TYR A 385 -20.45 12.35 2.91
N MET A 386 -21.59 11.67 2.84
CA MET A 386 -21.98 10.99 1.60
C MET A 386 -22.18 11.99 0.45
N LYS A 387 -22.85 13.13 0.73
CA LYS A 387 -22.97 14.23 -0.22
C LYS A 387 -21.61 14.79 -0.63
N SER A 388 -20.71 14.98 0.33
CA SER A 388 -19.36 15.50 0.07
C SER A 388 -18.52 14.53 -0.76
N ILE A 389 -18.62 13.22 -0.54
CA ILE A 389 -17.93 12.19 -1.32
C ILE A 389 -18.40 12.24 -2.76
N VAL A 390 -19.72 12.15 -2.99
CA VAL A 390 -20.28 12.17 -4.35
C VAL A 390 -19.90 13.45 -5.10
N LYS A 391 -19.89 14.60 -4.41
CA LYS A 391 -19.45 15.87 -5.00
C LYS A 391 -17.99 15.81 -5.45
N GLU A 392 -17.10 15.31 -4.61
CA GLU A 392 -15.67 15.23 -4.94
C GLU A 392 -15.38 14.21 -6.05
N LEU A 393 -16.08 13.07 -6.07
CA LEU A 393 -15.96 12.10 -7.15
C LEU A 393 -16.34 12.70 -8.52
N ARG A 394 -17.39 13.53 -8.55
CA ARG A 394 -17.78 14.30 -9.76
C ARG A 394 -16.70 15.29 -10.18
N GLU A 395 -16.15 16.04 -9.23
CA GLU A 395 -15.12 17.05 -9.48
C GLU A 395 -13.83 16.42 -9.99
N ALA A 396 -13.39 15.31 -9.39
CA ALA A 396 -12.19 14.59 -9.79
C ALA A 396 -12.37 13.82 -11.11
N ASN A 397 -13.57 13.32 -11.39
CA ASN A 397 -13.91 12.49 -12.55
C ASN A 397 -12.90 11.34 -12.80
N ASN A 398 -12.40 10.75 -11.73
CA ASN A 398 -11.33 9.74 -11.77
C ASN A 398 -11.91 8.35 -11.49
N SER A 399 -11.76 7.42 -12.44
CA SER A 399 -12.32 6.07 -12.29
C SER A 399 -11.64 5.21 -11.23
N ASP A 400 -10.38 5.45 -10.88
CA ASP A 400 -9.74 4.75 -9.77
C ASP A 400 -10.32 5.22 -8.44
N LEU A 401 -10.50 6.54 -8.29
CA LEU A 401 -11.09 7.15 -7.10
C LEU A 401 -12.52 6.67 -6.85
N ASP A 402 -13.32 6.46 -7.91
CA ASP A 402 -14.65 5.85 -7.83
C ASP A 402 -14.63 4.47 -7.13
N SER A 403 -13.54 3.70 -7.27
CA SER A 403 -13.41 2.39 -6.63
C SER A 403 -13.39 2.46 -5.09
N TYR A 404 -12.91 3.58 -4.53
CA TYR A 404 -12.86 3.81 -3.08
C TYR A 404 -14.25 4.06 -2.47
N LEU A 405 -15.26 4.35 -3.29
CA LEU A 405 -16.66 4.34 -2.87
C LEU A 405 -17.34 3.01 -3.22
N PHE A 406 -17.17 2.52 -4.46
CA PHE A 406 -17.91 1.36 -4.96
C PHE A 406 -17.51 0.06 -4.28
N GLY A 407 -16.21 -0.17 -4.08
CA GLY A 407 -15.68 -1.38 -3.45
C GLY A 407 -16.21 -1.55 -2.02
N PRO A 408 -15.90 -0.61 -1.10
CA PRO A 408 -16.37 -0.68 0.29
C PRO A 408 -17.90 -0.75 0.43
N LEU A 409 -18.66 0.02 -0.37
CA LEU A 409 -20.12 -0.07 -0.34
C LEU A 409 -20.65 -1.40 -0.89
N SER A 410 -20.01 -1.97 -1.92
CA SER A 410 -20.39 -3.29 -2.45
C SER A 410 -20.28 -4.35 -1.36
N ILE A 411 -19.17 -4.35 -0.60
CA ILE A 411 -18.95 -5.20 0.57
C ILE A 411 -20.05 -4.96 1.62
N GLY A 412 -20.29 -3.70 1.98
CA GLY A 412 -21.30 -3.35 2.99
C GLY A 412 -22.73 -3.75 2.62
N TYR A 413 -23.14 -3.54 1.37
CA TYR A 413 -24.50 -3.93 0.92
C TYR A 413 -24.65 -5.45 0.81
N LYS A 414 -23.57 -6.18 0.48
CA LYS A 414 -23.57 -7.64 0.50
C LYS A 414 -23.79 -8.20 1.91
N GLY A 415 -23.22 -7.55 2.93
CA GLY A 415 -23.30 -8.01 4.31
C GLY A 415 -24.50 -7.51 5.11
N THR A 416 -24.75 -6.20 5.12
CA THR A 416 -25.86 -5.56 5.87
C THR A 416 -27.17 -5.53 5.08
N GLY A 417 -27.11 -5.58 3.75
CA GLY A 417 -28.29 -5.47 2.90
C GLY A 417 -28.79 -4.03 2.75
N LYS A 418 -30.08 -3.89 2.39
CA LYS A 418 -30.67 -2.64 1.89
C LYS A 418 -30.64 -1.44 2.86
N ASN A 419 -30.38 -1.69 4.14
CA ASN A 419 -30.43 -0.71 5.24
C ASN A 419 -29.06 -0.16 5.65
N LEU A 420 -27.99 -0.44 4.90
CA LEU A 420 -26.64 0.06 5.19
C LEU A 420 -26.59 1.60 5.29
N LEU A 421 -27.22 2.28 4.33
CA LEU A 421 -27.28 3.74 4.27
C LEU A 421 -28.71 4.22 4.58
N GLU A 422 -28.80 5.37 5.23
CA GLU A 422 -30.06 6.10 5.39
C GLU A 422 -30.66 6.43 4.02
N PRO A 423 -32.00 6.50 3.89
CA PRO A 423 -32.67 6.63 2.59
C PRO A 423 -32.15 7.78 1.71
N GLU A 424 -31.87 8.93 2.30
CA GLU A 424 -31.35 10.11 1.59
C GLU A 424 -29.92 9.85 1.06
N SER A 425 -29.02 9.35 1.91
CA SER A 425 -27.65 8.98 1.53
C SER A 425 -27.64 7.89 0.45
N LYS A 426 -28.53 6.90 0.57
CA LYS A 426 -28.72 5.84 -0.42
C LYS A 426 -29.14 6.43 -1.76
N GLN A 427 -30.10 7.35 -1.77
CA GLN A 427 -30.56 7.98 -3.01
C GLN A 427 -29.44 8.78 -3.69
N MET A 428 -28.59 9.49 -2.93
CA MET A 428 -27.43 10.18 -3.49
C MET A 428 -26.47 9.23 -4.23
N VAL A 429 -26.22 8.05 -3.67
CA VAL A 429 -25.39 7.02 -4.32
C VAL A 429 -26.06 6.47 -5.57
N ILE A 430 -27.37 6.19 -5.51
CA ILE A 430 -28.15 5.72 -6.67
C ILE A 430 -28.08 6.74 -7.81
N ASP A 431 -28.31 8.01 -7.51
CA ASP A 431 -28.25 9.09 -8.50
C ASP A 431 -26.86 9.18 -9.14
N TYR A 432 -25.80 9.07 -8.33
CA TYR A 432 -24.43 9.04 -8.83
C TYR A 432 -24.16 7.84 -9.74
N LEU A 433 -24.61 6.64 -9.36
CA LEU A 433 -24.47 5.43 -10.18
C LEU A 433 -25.22 5.57 -11.52
N HIS A 434 -26.37 6.23 -11.55
CA HIS A 434 -27.08 6.52 -12.79
C HIS A 434 -26.32 7.51 -13.68
N GLU A 435 -25.76 8.57 -13.08
CA GLU A 435 -24.97 9.59 -13.76
C GLU A 435 -23.75 8.99 -14.46
N VAL A 436 -22.99 8.14 -13.75
CA VAL A 436 -21.77 7.52 -14.30
C VAL A 436 -22.03 6.22 -15.08
N ARG A 437 -23.30 5.86 -15.32
CA ARG A 437 -23.66 4.60 -16.00
C ARG A 437 -22.95 4.43 -17.34
N HIS A 438 -22.89 5.48 -18.14
CA HIS A 438 -22.24 5.40 -19.45
C HIS A 438 -20.73 5.10 -19.29
N LYS A 439 -20.06 5.72 -18.30
CA LYS A 439 -18.62 5.58 -18.00
C LYS A 439 -18.18 4.13 -17.89
N TYR A 440 -18.99 3.29 -17.24
CA TYR A 440 -18.71 1.88 -16.97
C TYR A 440 -19.41 0.89 -17.90
N SER A 441 -20.12 1.38 -18.92
CA SER A 441 -20.67 0.51 -19.97
C SER A 441 -19.54 0.03 -20.90
N PRO A 442 -19.72 -1.10 -21.62
CA PRO A 442 -18.75 -1.53 -22.63
C PRO A 442 -18.39 -0.42 -23.62
N GLN A 443 -19.38 0.37 -24.03
CA GLN A 443 -19.19 1.50 -24.94
C GLN A 443 -18.40 2.64 -24.30
N GLY A 444 -18.69 3.00 -23.05
CA GLY A 444 -17.98 4.09 -22.37
C GLY A 444 -16.55 3.74 -21.96
N ILE A 445 -16.27 2.46 -21.71
CA ILE A 445 -14.90 1.94 -21.56
C ILE A 445 -14.15 2.10 -22.88
N GLN A 446 -14.73 1.63 -23.99
CA GLN A 446 -14.10 1.73 -25.31
C GLN A 446 -13.92 3.18 -25.77
N ALA A 447 -14.82 4.08 -25.37
CA ALA A 447 -14.77 5.49 -25.74
C ALA A 447 -13.62 6.28 -25.06
N ASN A 448 -13.01 5.76 -23.99
CA ASN A 448 -11.89 6.42 -23.33
C ASN A 448 -10.76 5.43 -22.98
N PRO A 449 -9.95 5.02 -23.96
CA PRO A 449 -8.87 4.05 -23.76
C PRO A 449 -7.74 4.56 -22.85
N ASN A 450 -7.64 5.88 -22.63
CA ASN A 450 -6.62 6.47 -21.75
C ASN A 450 -6.97 6.32 -20.26
N ASP A 451 -8.24 6.13 -19.93
CA ASP A 451 -8.72 5.90 -18.56
C ASP A 451 -8.83 4.39 -18.29
N SER A 452 -7.65 3.76 -18.13
CA SER A 452 -7.57 2.30 -17.90
C SER A 452 -8.29 1.84 -16.62
N HIS A 453 -8.53 2.77 -15.67
CA HIS A 453 -9.22 2.46 -14.42
C HIS A 453 -10.73 2.25 -14.59
N ARG A 454 -11.34 2.71 -15.70
CA ARG A 454 -12.74 2.37 -16.00
C ARG A 454 -12.97 0.87 -15.98
N ILE A 455 -11.97 0.12 -16.46
CA ILE A 455 -12.10 -1.32 -16.59
C ILE A 455 -11.84 -2.05 -15.27
N THR A 456 -10.89 -1.57 -14.45
CA THR A 456 -10.66 -2.14 -13.12
C THR A 456 -11.78 -1.82 -12.14
N THR A 457 -12.45 -0.67 -12.30
CA THR A 457 -13.51 -0.22 -11.39
C THR A 457 -14.92 -0.74 -11.78
N ALA A 458 -15.15 -1.05 -13.06
CA ALA A 458 -16.44 -1.54 -13.53
C ALA A 458 -17.01 -2.74 -12.75
N PRO A 459 -16.23 -3.78 -12.37
CA PRO A 459 -16.74 -4.89 -11.57
C PRO A 459 -17.41 -4.42 -10.26
N TYR A 460 -16.78 -3.49 -9.54
CA TYR A 460 -17.30 -2.97 -8.27
C TYR A 460 -18.54 -2.08 -8.47
N TYR A 461 -18.58 -1.32 -9.57
CA TYR A 461 -19.79 -0.58 -9.95
C TYR A 461 -20.99 -1.53 -10.17
N PHE A 462 -20.81 -2.61 -10.92
CA PHE A 462 -21.89 -3.57 -11.20
C PHE A 462 -22.27 -4.40 -9.97
N GLU A 463 -21.29 -4.78 -9.14
CA GLU A 463 -21.56 -5.50 -7.89
C GLU A 463 -22.34 -4.64 -6.89
N LEU A 464 -21.95 -3.36 -6.74
CA LEU A 464 -22.69 -2.43 -5.88
C LEU A 464 -24.14 -2.27 -6.35
N LYS A 465 -24.37 -2.05 -7.64
CA LYS A 465 -25.72 -1.97 -8.21
C LYS A 465 -26.57 -3.20 -7.90
N LYS A 466 -25.99 -4.39 -8.15
CA LYS A 466 -26.63 -5.67 -7.85
C LYS A 466 -27.01 -5.77 -6.37
N ASN A 467 -26.08 -5.45 -5.47
CA ASN A 467 -26.29 -5.56 -4.02
C ASN A 467 -27.28 -4.51 -3.49
N MET A 468 -27.38 -3.34 -4.12
CA MET A 468 -28.39 -2.31 -3.82
C MET A 468 -29.78 -2.65 -4.36
N GLY A 469 -29.87 -3.52 -5.37
CA GLY A 469 -31.10 -3.95 -6.02
C GLY A 469 -31.64 -2.96 -7.07
N ILE A 470 -30.75 -2.38 -7.88
CA ILE A 470 -31.03 -1.35 -8.91
C ILE A 470 -30.46 -1.66 -10.30
#